data_AF-A0A7S2V048-F1
#
_entry.id   AF-A0A7S2V048-F1
#
_cell.length_a   1.000
_cell.length_b   1.000
_cell.length_c   1.000
_cell.angle_alpha   90.00
_cell.angle_beta   90.00
_cell.angle_gamma   90.00
#
_symmetry.space_group_name_H-M   'P 1'
#
loop_
_entity.id
_entity.type
_entity.pdbx_description
1 polymer ?
#
loop_
_entity_poly.entity_id
_entity_poly.type
_entity_poly.pdbx_seq_one_letter_code
_entity_poly.pdbx_strand_id
1 'polypeptide(L)'
;MEAAKTWALFNKTATQVVTCKKTAKNIRQYLGLSGADTPLYKADLLMQKATYRVDPEDLDAYITATEEWSRLISSADSSAYISSVGDYSSFGQFQEGEVDDTSYLENARRDIIYARNALKEICSLLQLLEE
;
A
#
# COMPACT_ATOMS: atom_id res chain seq x y z
N MET A 1 34.38 -9.60 45.83
CA MET A 1 33.33 -10.13 44.92
C MET A 1 32.43 -8.97 44.47
N GLU A 2 32.97 -7.98 43.77
CA GLU A 2 32.21 -6.76 43.38
C GLU A 2 32.76 -6.20 42.05
N ALA A 3 32.94 -7.05 41.03
CA ALA A 3 33.44 -6.62 39.71
C ALA A 3 32.73 -7.29 38.53
N ALA A 4 31.57 -7.92 38.76
CA ALA A 4 30.89 -8.74 37.74
C ALA A 4 29.45 -8.31 37.42
N LYS A 5 28.95 -7.17 37.92
CA LYS A 5 27.52 -6.82 37.81
C LYS A 5 27.16 -5.57 36.98
N THR A 6 28.12 -4.83 36.43
CA THR A 6 27.81 -3.52 35.79
C THR A 6 28.01 -3.46 34.28
N TRP A 7 28.55 -4.49 33.62
CA TRP A 7 28.82 -4.45 32.17
C TRP A 7 27.77 -5.16 31.29
N ALA A 8 26.78 -5.84 31.86
CA ALA A 8 25.73 -6.52 31.08
C ALA A 8 24.49 -5.64 30.82
N LEU A 9 24.37 -4.48 31.48
CA LEU A 9 23.15 -3.66 31.50
C LEU A 9 23.21 -2.41 30.61
N PHE A 10 24.38 -2.09 30.05
CA PHE A 10 24.59 -0.85 29.26
C PHE A 10 24.96 -1.07 27.80
N ASN A 11 24.96 -2.30 27.30
CA ASN A 11 25.08 -2.54 25.86
C ASN A 11 23.72 -2.30 25.17
N LYS A 12 23.17 -1.09 25.33
CA LYS A 12 21.92 -0.61 24.71
C LYS A 12 22.01 -0.46 23.19
N THR A 13 23.18 -0.72 22.60
CA THR A 13 23.39 -0.63 21.15
C THR A 13 22.98 -1.92 20.43
N ALA A 14 23.11 -3.10 21.07
CA ALA A 14 22.74 -4.40 20.48
C ALA A 14 21.22 -4.69 20.50
N THR A 15 20.43 -3.81 21.14
CA THR A 15 18.96 -3.86 21.19
C THR A 15 18.35 -2.54 20.71
N GLN A 16 19.07 -1.81 19.85
CA GLN A 16 18.41 -0.79 19.03
C GLN A 16 17.56 -1.52 18.00
N VAL A 17 16.34 -1.86 18.41
CA VAL A 17 15.27 -2.13 17.44
C VAL A 17 15.14 -0.87 16.60
N VAL A 18 15.70 -0.90 15.40
CA VAL A 18 15.41 0.10 14.38
C VAL A 18 13.97 -0.16 13.96
N THR A 19 13.03 0.58 14.55
CA THR A 19 11.62 0.52 14.16
C THR A 19 11.42 1.25 12.84
N CYS A 20 11.89 0.67 11.73
CA CYS A 20 11.36 1.03 10.42
C CYS A 20 9.97 0.39 10.31
N LYS A 21 8.95 1.06 10.84
CA LYS A 21 7.57 0.59 10.79
C LYS A 21 7.08 0.61 9.34
N LYS A 22 7.39 -0.46 8.59
CA LYS A 22 6.81 -0.72 7.26
C LYS A 22 5.37 -1.19 7.44
N THR A 23 4.49 -0.29 7.86
CA THR A 23 3.11 -0.66 8.22
C THR A 23 2.21 -0.59 6.98
N ALA A 24 1.57 -1.70 6.65
CA ALA A 24 0.54 -1.81 5.62
C ALA A 24 -0.60 -0.77 5.78
N LYS A 25 -0.81 -0.27 7.01
CA LYS A 25 -1.80 0.76 7.34
C LYS A 25 -1.68 2.00 6.46
N ASN A 26 -0.46 2.46 6.16
CA ASN A 26 -0.27 3.68 5.37
C ASN A 26 -0.75 3.48 3.92
N ILE A 27 -0.51 2.30 3.36
CA ILE A 27 -0.97 1.92 2.02
C ILE A 27 -2.50 1.85 1.99
N ARG A 28 -3.09 1.11 2.93
CA ARG A 28 -4.55 0.93 3.02
C ARG A 28 -5.30 2.24 3.30
N GLN A 29 -4.66 3.18 3.99
CA GLN A 29 -5.21 4.52 4.22
C GLN A 29 -5.18 5.38 2.94
N TYR A 30 -4.08 5.33 2.18
CA TYR A 30 -3.98 6.03 0.90
C TYR A 30 -4.97 5.50 -0.14
N LEU A 31 -5.17 4.19 -0.19
CA LEU A 31 -6.04 3.52 -1.17
C LEU A 31 -7.54 3.65 -0.89
N GLY A 32 -7.96 4.39 0.14
CA GLY A 32 -9.40 4.56 0.38
C GLY A 32 -10.03 3.47 1.26
N LEU A 33 -9.25 2.47 1.68
CA LEU A 33 -9.77 1.21 2.22
C LEU A 33 -10.01 1.25 3.74
N SER A 34 -9.43 2.23 4.44
CA SER A 34 -9.46 2.29 5.91
C SER A 34 -10.59 3.13 6.50
N GLY A 35 -11.27 3.98 5.74
CA GLY A 35 -12.36 4.83 6.27
C GLY A 35 -12.81 5.95 5.34
N ALA A 36 -13.89 6.65 5.70
CA ALA A 36 -14.53 7.65 4.85
C ALA A 36 -13.69 8.92 4.58
N ASP A 37 -12.76 9.27 5.48
CA ASP A 37 -11.87 10.45 5.37
C ASP A 37 -10.65 10.24 4.45
N THR A 38 -10.66 9.19 3.65
CA THR A 38 -9.53 8.83 2.80
C THR A 38 -9.74 9.30 1.36
N PRO A 39 -8.68 9.72 0.64
CA PRO A 39 -8.81 10.42 -0.65
C PRO A 39 -9.44 9.57 -1.76
N LEU A 40 -9.34 8.24 -1.68
CA LEU A 40 -9.91 7.29 -2.65
C LEU A 40 -11.11 6.52 -2.10
N TYR A 41 -11.76 7.02 -1.04
CA TYR A 41 -12.90 6.34 -0.45
C TYR A 41 -14.02 6.13 -1.48
N LYS A 42 -14.38 4.86 -1.72
CA LYS A 42 -15.40 4.44 -2.70
C LYS A 42 -15.12 4.94 -4.13
N ALA A 43 -13.85 5.07 -4.51
CA ALA A 43 -13.46 5.41 -5.88
C ALA A 43 -14.12 4.50 -6.93
N ASP A 44 -14.19 3.18 -6.67
CA ASP A 44 -14.82 2.22 -7.59
C ASP A 44 -16.31 2.51 -7.82
N LEU A 45 -17.04 2.89 -6.77
CA LEU A 45 -18.46 3.24 -6.90
C LEU A 45 -18.64 4.54 -7.69
N LEU A 46 -17.72 5.49 -7.53
CA LEU A 46 -17.72 6.72 -8.31
C LEU A 46 -17.42 6.44 -9.78
N MET A 47 -16.47 5.56 -10.09
CA MET A 47 -16.14 5.15 -11.45
C MET A 47 -17.31 4.42 -12.13
N GLN A 48 -17.96 3.48 -11.43
CA GLN A 48 -19.16 2.80 -11.95
C GLN A 48 -20.30 3.78 -12.23
N LYS A 49 -20.45 4.81 -11.39
CA LYS A 49 -21.42 5.87 -11.64
C LYS A 49 -20.98 6.75 -12.79
N ALA A 50 -19.69 7.02 -12.99
CA ALA A 50 -19.22 7.94 -14.02
C ALA A 50 -19.34 7.38 -15.45
N THR A 51 -19.63 6.07 -15.61
CA THR A 51 -19.82 5.42 -16.93
C THR A 51 -20.80 6.15 -17.85
N TYR A 52 -21.85 6.80 -17.32
CA TYR A 52 -22.81 7.55 -18.16
C TYR A 52 -22.24 8.83 -18.78
N ARG A 53 -21.05 9.29 -18.35
CA ARG A 53 -20.38 10.50 -18.86
C ARG A 53 -19.31 10.19 -19.90
N VAL A 54 -18.99 8.91 -20.09
CA VAL A 54 -17.95 8.48 -21.03
C VAL A 54 -18.53 8.53 -22.44
N ASP A 55 -17.70 8.96 -23.40
CA ASP A 55 -18.06 8.88 -24.81
C ASP A 55 -18.33 7.41 -25.20
N PRO A 56 -19.43 7.10 -25.92
CA PRO A 56 -19.68 5.75 -26.40
C PRO A 56 -18.51 5.12 -27.19
N GLU A 57 -17.70 5.91 -27.89
CA GLU A 57 -16.54 5.41 -28.63
C GLU A 57 -15.39 4.96 -27.71
N ASP A 58 -15.31 5.54 -26.50
CA ASP A 58 -14.26 5.29 -25.51
C ASP A 58 -14.72 4.35 -24.37
N LEU A 59 -15.97 3.88 -24.42
CA LEU A 59 -16.59 3.10 -23.34
C LEU A 59 -15.84 1.80 -23.04
N ASP A 60 -15.38 1.08 -24.06
CA ASP A 60 -14.64 -0.17 -23.89
C ASP A 60 -13.26 0.07 -23.23
N ALA A 61 -12.58 1.15 -23.61
CA ALA A 61 -11.32 1.55 -22.99
C ALA A 61 -11.53 1.93 -21.53
N TYR A 62 -12.61 2.66 -21.23
CA TYR A 62 -12.98 3.01 -19.86
C TYR A 62 -13.26 1.79 -19.01
N ILE A 63 -14.06 0.84 -19.50
CA ILE A 63 -14.37 -0.40 -18.78
C ILE A 63 -13.07 -1.16 -18.49
N THR A 64 -12.22 -1.33 -19.50
CA THR A 64 -10.92 -2.00 -19.34
C THR A 64 -10.05 -1.33 -18.28
N ALA A 65 -9.94 -0.01 -18.29
CA ALA A 65 -9.16 0.74 -17.31
C ALA A 65 -9.74 0.62 -15.89
N THR A 66 -11.08 0.63 -15.74
CA THR A 66 -11.75 0.45 -14.44
C THR A 66 -11.57 -0.97 -13.88
N GLU A 67 -11.61 -2.00 -14.72
CA GLU A 67 -11.34 -3.37 -14.31
C GLU A 67 -9.88 -3.55 -13.88
N GLU A 68 -8.94 -2.97 -14.63
CA GLU A 68 -7.53 -3.00 -14.32
C GLU A 68 -7.22 -2.27 -13.00
N TRP A 69 -7.83 -1.11 -12.77
CA TRP A 69 -7.77 -0.41 -11.49
C TRP A 69 -8.24 -1.30 -10.33
N SER A 70 -9.43 -1.90 -10.45
CA SER A 70 -10.01 -2.77 -9.42
C SER A 70 -9.12 -3.98 -9.10
N ARG A 71 -8.56 -4.60 -10.14
CA ARG A 71 -7.62 -5.73 -10.03
C ARG A 71 -6.35 -5.31 -9.28
N LEU A 72 -5.76 -4.18 -9.63
CA LEU A 72 -4.52 -3.68 -9.04
C LEU A 72 -4.69 -3.24 -7.59
N ILE A 73 -5.80 -2.58 -7.24
CA ILE A 73 -6.14 -2.21 -5.86
C ILE A 73 -6.32 -3.45 -4.98
N SER A 74 -7.03 -4.47 -5.49
CA SER A 74 -7.23 -5.74 -4.78
C SER A 74 -5.90 -6.47 -4.55
N SER A 75 -5.01 -6.47 -5.55
CA SER A 75 -3.66 -7.05 -5.46
C SER A 75 -2.78 -6.29 -4.46
N ALA A 76 -2.82 -4.96 -4.48
CA ALA A 76 -2.08 -4.11 -3.56
C ALA A 76 -2.55 -4.29 -2.10
N ASP A 77 -3.87 -4.34 -1.85
CA ASP A 77 -4.40 -4.58 -0.50
C ASP A 77 -4.00 -5.97 0.01
N SER A 78 -4.09 -6.99 -0.85
CA SER A 78 -3.69 -8.36 -0.50
C SER A 78 -2.21 -8.45 -0.16
N SER A 79 -1.34 -7.85 -0.98
CA SER A 79 0.11 -7.84 -0.76
C SER A 79 0.48 -7.06 0.51
N ALA A 80 -0.17 -5.91 0.74
CA ALA A 80 0.00 -5.14 1.96
C ALA A 80 -0.48 -5.93 3.19
N TYR A 81 -1.62 -6.62 3.10
CA TYR A 81 -2.11 -7.46 4.19
C TYR A 81 -1.15 -8.61 4.50
N ILE A 82 -0.65 -9.32 3.48
CA ILE A 82 0.34 -10.41 3.66
C ILE A 82 1.61 -9.88 4.34
N SER A 83 2.12 -8.72 3.93
CA SER A 83 3.28 -8.10 4.60
C SER A 83 3.03 -7.76 6.07
N SER A 84 1.77 -7.59 6.48
CA SER A 84 1.41 -7.31 7.88
C SER A 84 1.14 -8.55 8.73
N VAL A 85 0.82 -9.69 8.09
CA VAL A 85 0.44 -10.95 8.77
C VAL A 85 1.57 -11.97 8.77
N GLY A 86 2.38 -12.01 7.70
CA GLY A 86 3.53 -12.91 7.59
C GLY A 86 4.68 -12.53 8.53
N ASP A 87 4.67 -11.30 9.05
CA ASP A 87 5.75 -10.76 9.83
C ASP A 87 5.31 -10.49 11.28
N TYR A 88 5.46 -11.48 12.16
CA TYR A 88 5.37 -11.26 13.61
C TYR A 88 6.54 -10.37 14.12
N SER A 89 7.56 -10.10 13.28
CA SER A 89 8.58 -9.09 13.55
C SER A 89 8.12 -7.65 13.22
N SER A 90 6.96 -7.49 12.56
CA SER A 90 6.30 -6.19 12.35
C SER A 90 5.83 -5.51 13.64
N PHE A 91 5.87 -6.23 14.78
CA PHE A 91 5.80 -5.65 16.13
C PHE A 91 7.06 -4.87 16.53
N GLY A 92 8.04 -4.73 15.62
CA GLY A 92 9.25 -3.96 15.86
C GLY A 92 10.18 -4.71 16.81
N GLN A 93 10.55 -5.94 16.48
CA GLN A 93 11.69 -6.62 17.09
C GLN A 93 12.45 -7.35 15.98
N PHE A 94 13.33 -6.62 15.31
CA PHE A 94 14.28 -7.19 14.36
C PHE A 94 15.57 -7.54 15.11
N GLN A 95 16.11 -8.74 14.91
CA GLN A 95 17.50 -9.00 15.26
C GLN A 95 18.41 -8.31 14.24
N GLU A 96 19.48 -7.67 14.73
CA GLU A 96 20.49 -7.05 13.87
C GLU A 96 21.10 -8.13 12.95
N GLY A 97 20.84 -8.04 11.64
CA GLY A 97 21.32 -8.98 10.62
C GLY A 97 20.26 -9.87 9.98
N GLU A 98 18.99 -9.78 10.37
CA GLU A 98 17.89 -10.51 9.74
C GLU A 98 17.46 -9.84 8.43
N VAL A 99 17.36 -10.62 7.34
CA VAL A 99 16.93 -10.13 6.02
C VAL A 99 15.41 -10.16 5.98
N ASP A 100 14.78 -9.00 6.12
CA ASP A 100 13.35 -8.80 5.96
C ASP A 100 12.92 -9.14 4.51
N ASP A 101 11.95 -10.05 4.35
CA ASP A 101 11.38 -10.37 3.04
C ASP A 101 10.42 -9.26 2.59
N THR A 102 10.99 -8.22 1.98
CA THR A 102 10.24 -7.07 1.48
C THR A 102 9.50 -7.32 0.18
N SER A 103 9.52 -8.55 -0.36
CA SER A 103 8.96 -8.86 -1.68
C SER A 103 7.48 -8.47 -1.80
N TYR A 104 6.68 -8.69 -0.76
CA TYR A 104 5.26 -8.32 -0.73
C TYR A 104 5.03 -6.81 -0.69
N LEU A 105 5.87 -6.05 0.02
CA LEU A 105 5.78 -4.58 0.06
C LEU A 105 6.19 -3.95 -1.26
N GLU A 106 7.22 -4.49 -1.92
CA GLU A 106 7.63 -4.05 -3.25
C GLU A 106 6.58 -4.39 -4.31
N ASN A 107 5.94 -5.56 -4.22
CA ASN A 107 4.79 -5.91 -5.06
C ASN A 107 3.62 -4.95 -4.84
N ALA A 108 3.26 -4.66 -3.59
CA ALA A 108 2.22 -3.70 -3.25
C ALA A 108 2.55 -2.30 -3.82
N ARG A 109 3.80 -1.84 -3.67
CA ARG A 109 4.28 -0.59 -4.23
C ARG A 109 4.12 -0.55 -5.75
N ARG A 110 4.55 -1.60 -6.44
CA ARG A 110 4.45 -1.71 -7.90
C ARG A 110 2.99 -1.64 -8.36
N ASP A 111 2.12 -2.40 -7.70
CA ASP A 111 0.70 -2.47 -8.07
C ASP A 111 0.00 -1.12 -7.82
N ILE A 112 0.38 -0.36 -6.78
CA ILE A 112 -0.10 1.01 -6.55
C ILE A 112 0.33 1.97 -7.69
N ILE A 113 1.57 1.83 -8.19
CA ILE A 113 2.06 2.67 -9.30
C ILE A 113 1.25 2.39 -10.57
N TYR A 114 0.96 1.12 -10.86
CA TYR A 114 0.12 0.77 -12.00
C TYR A 114 -1.33 1.22 -11.79
N ALA A 115 -1.86 1.08 -10.57
CA ALA A 115 -3.20 1.55 -10.25
C ALA A 115 -3.30 3.06 -10.53
N ARG A 116 -2.32 3.87 -10.08
CA ARG A 116 -2.27 5.30 -10.39
C ARG A 116 -2.31 5.58 -11.90
N ASN A 117 -1.62 4.78 -12.71
CA ASN A 117 -1.62 4.97 -14.16
C ASN A 117 -3.01 4.65 -14.76
N ALA A 118 -3.65 3.56 -14.33
CA ALA A 118 -5.02 3.23 -14.73
C ALA A 118 -6.01 4.33 -14.28
N LEU A 119 -5.84 4.89 -13.08
CA LEU A 119 -6.65 6.02 -12.61
C LEU A 119 -6.46 7.27 -13.47
N LYS A 120 -5.22 7.55 -13.90
CA LYS A 120 -4.94 8.67 -14.81
C LYS A 120 -5.69 8.48 -16.14
N GLU A 121 -5.66 7.28 -16.69
CA GLU A 121 -6.38 6.93 -17.93
C GLU A 121 -7.89 7.12 -17.76
N ILE A 122 -8.48 6.59 -16.67
CA ILE A 122 -9.89 6.81 -16.30
C ILE A 122 -10.23 8.29 -16.24
N CYS A 123 -9.38 9.11 -15.59
CA CYS A 123 -9.60 10.55 -15.50
C CYS A 123 -9.49 11.27 -16.85
N SER A 124 -8.60 10.82 -17.74
CA SER A 124 -8.48 11.34 -19.11
C SER A 124 -9.71 11.01 -19.95
N LEU A 125 -10.23 9.78 -19.88
CA LEU A 125 -11.46 9.37 -20.58
C LEU A 125 -12.71 10.09 -20.06
N LEU A 126 -12.70 10.50 -18.79
CA LEU A 126 -13.75 11.34 -18.19
C LEU A 126 -13.54 12.84 -18.42
N GLN A 127 -12.49 13.24 -19.14
CA GLN A 127 -12.12 14.65 -19.38
C GLN A 127 -11.95 15.47 -18.08
N LEU A 128 -11.50 14.83 -17.00
CA LEU A 128 -11.28 15.46 -15.69
C LEU A 128 -9.87 16.03 -15.52
N LEU A 129 -8.96 15.68 -16.43
CA LEU A 129 -7.61 16.23 -16.48
C LEU A 129 -7.52 17.16 -17.69
N GLU A 130 -7.46 18.46 -17.44
CA GLU A 130 -6.91 19.41 -18.42
C GLU A 130 -5.40 19.19 -18.50
N GLU A 131 -4.84 19.18 -19.72
CA GLU A 131 -3.40 19.04 -19.98
C GLU A 131 -2.55 20.12 -19.30
#